data_AF-A0A3T0VFP0-F1
#
_entry.id   AF-A0A3T0VFP0-F1
#
_cell.length_a   1.000
_cell.length_b   1.000
_cell.length_c   1.000
_cell.angle_alpha   90.00
_cell.angle_beta   90.00
_cell.angle_gamma   90.00
#
_symmetry.space_group_name_H-M   'P 1'
#
loop_
_entity.id
_entity.type
_entity.pdbx_description
1 polymer ?
#
loop_
_entity_poly.entity_id
_entity_poly.type
_entity_poly.pdbx_seq_one_letter_code
_entity_poly.pdbx_strand_id
1 'polypeptide(L)'
;MPSSLPPFKPITLAELRRIWEAYPDPDVRRLTLEVARYRRVIAEIDGLYSSIHQSWRETVGGELCALHLLKGVMATERQRLL
;
A
#
# COMPACT_ATOMS: atom_id res chain seq x y z
N MET A 1 20.04 -5.01 -11.54
CA MET A 1 19.79 -6.43 -11.20
C MET A 1 18.53 -6.47 -10.37
N PRO A 2 17.48 -7.25 -10.69
CA PRO A 2 16.38 -7.40 -9.77
C PRO A 2 16.89 -8.31 -8.64
N SER A 3 17.36 -7.73 -7.54
CA SER A 3 17.62 -8.52 -6.34
C SER A 3 16.25 -8.87 -5.76
N SER A 4 15.72 -10.03 -6.13
CA SER A 4 14.55 -10.58 -5.45
C SER A 4 14.87 -10.61 -3.96
N LEU A 5 13.98 -10.03 -3.15
CA LEU A 5 14.11 -10.14 -1.70
C LEU A 5 14.18 -11.62 -1.32
N PRO A 6 15.02 -12.00 -0.34
CA PRO A 6 15.00 -13.37 0.18
C PRO A 6 13.60 -13.70 0.69
N PRO A 7 13.18 -14.98 0.69
CA PRO A 7 11.89 -15.35 1.22
C PRO A 7 11.79 -14.95 2.69
N PHE A 8 10.72 -14.22 3.03
CA PHE A 8 10.42 -13.83 4.40
C PHE A 8 8.93 -14.01 4.67
N LYS A 9 8.59 -14.29 5.93
CA LYS A 9 7.19 -14.31 6.35
C LYS A 9 6.70 -12.86 6.44
N PRO A 10 5.56 -12.50 5.81
CA PRO A 10 4.97 -11.19 6.00
C PRO A 10 4.71 -10.93 7.48
N ILE A 11 5.19 -9.80 7.97
CA ILE A 11 4.95 -9.40 9.36
C ILE A 11 3.44 -9.22 9.59
N THR A 12 2.88 -9.59 10.73
CA THR A 12 1.47 -9.36 11.04
C THR A 12 1.26 -7.98 11.66
N LEU A 13 0.01 -7.48 11.70
CA LEU A 13 -0.29 -6.24 12.41
C LEU A 13 0.02 -6.35 13.91
N ALA A 14 -0.20 -7.52 14.50
CA ALA A 14 0.14 -7.79 15.89
C ALA A 14 1.66 -7.74 16.12
N GLU A 15 2.45 -8.33 15.22
CA GLU A 15 3.91 -8.22 15.26
C GLU A 15 4.40 -6.77 15.10
N LEU A 16 3.82 -5.99 14.17
CA LEU A 16 4.17 -4.57 14.01
C LEU A 16 3.90 -3.76 15.29
N ARG A 17 2.75 -4.00 15.95
CA ARG A 17 2.43 -3.35 17.24
C ARG A 17 3.43 -3.72 18.33
N ARG A 18 3.78 -5.00 18.43
CA ARG A 18 4.80 -5.46 19.38
C ARG A 18 6.16 -4.81 19.12
N ILE A 19 6.58 -4.69 17.86
CA ILE A 19 7.84 -4.01 17.50
C ILE A 19 7.81 -2.54 17.87
N TRP A 20 6.71 -1.83 17.59
CA TRP A 20 6.54 -0.43 17.96
C TRP A 20 6.67 -0.17 19.47
N GLU A 21 6.09 -1.05 20.28
CA GLU A 21 6.13 -0.97 21.75
C GLU A 21 7.50 -1.34 22.30
N ALA A 22 8.12 -2.40 21.78
CA ALA A 22 9.39 -2.92 22.27
C ALA A 22 10.60 -2.05 21.92
N TYR A 23 10.55 -1.32 20.80
CA TYR A 23 11.68 -0.53 20.30
C TYR A 23 11.30 0.95 20.17
N PRO A 24 11.63 1.80 21.16
CA PRO A 24 11.34 3.22 21.11
C PRO A 24 12.27 4.01 20.17
N ASP A 25 13.20 3.33 19.52
CA ASP A 25 14.12 3.89 18.54
C ASP A 25 13.36 4.62 17.40
N PRO A 26 13.71 5.88 17.08
CA PRO A 26 13.02 6.67 16.07
C PRO A 26 13.02 6.03 14.67
N ASP A 27 14.11 5.36 14.28
CA ASP A 27 14.21 4.73 12.97
C ASP A 27 13.39 3.45 12.88
N VAL A 28 13.38 2.63 13.94
CA VAL A 28 12.52 1.44 14.01
C VAL A 28 11.04 1.81 13.98
N ARG A 29 10.67 2.89 14.68
CA ARG A 29 9.31 3.44 14.66
C ARG A 29 8.92 3.93 13.28
N ARG A 30 9.80 4.71 12.63
CA ARG A 30 9.59 5.19 11.27
C ARG A 30 9.43 4.05 10.27
N LEU A 31 10.27 3.02 10.35
CA LEU A 31 10.14 1.81 9.51
C LEU A 31 8.81 1.10 9.73
N THR A 32 8.40 0.93 10.99
CA THR A 32 7.13 0.28 11.35
C THR A 32 5.93 1.03 10.77
N LEU A 33 5.93 2.36 10.83
CA LEU A 33 4.90 3.20 10.22
C LEU A 33 4.90 3.09 8.70
N GLU A 34 6.08 3.06 8.08
CA GLU A 34 6.21 2.95 6.63
C GLU A 34 5.64 1.62 6.12
N VAL A 35 5.93 0.51 6.82
CA VAL A 35 5.32 -0.81 6.52
C VAL A 35 3.81 -0.77 6.67
N ALA A 36 3.29 -0.16 7.75
CA ALA A 36 1.85 -0.04 7.96
C ALA A 36 1.16 0.81 6.88
N ARG A 37 1.82 1.88 6.42
CA ARG A 37 1.34 2.74 5.34
C ARG A 37 1.25 1.98 4.02
N TYR A 38 2.32 1.29 3.63
CA TYR A 38 2.35 0.54 2.38
C TYR A 38 1.25 -0.53 2.31
N ARG A 39 0.91 -1.17 3.43
CA ARG A 39 -0.24 -2.10 3.49
C ARG A 39 -1.57 -1.43 3.17
N ARG A 40 -1.78 -0.21 3.68
CA ARG A 40 -2.99 0.57 3.41
C ARG A 40 -3.06 1.00 1.96
N VAL A 41 -1.94 1.47 1.42
CA VAL A 41 -1.83 1.85 0.00
C VAL A 41 -2.12 0.66 -0.91
N ILE A 42 -1.56 -0.52 -0.63
CA ILE A 42 -1.85 -1.73 -1.41
C ILE A 42 -3.32 -2.11 -1.32
N ALA A 43 -3.94 -2.05 -0.13
CA ALA A 43 -5.36 -2.32 0.03
C ALA A 43 -6.25 -1.30 -0.70
N GLU A 44 -5.86 -0.02 -0.73
CA GLU A 44 -6.54 1.02 -1.50
C GLU A 44 -6.46 0.75 -3.01
N ILE A 45 -5.28 0.38 -3.51
CA ILE A 45 -5.08 -0.01 -4.91
C ILE A 45 -5.97 -1.21 -5.28
N ASP A 46 -6.04 -2.22 -4.41
CA ASP A 46 -6.88 -3.41 -4.63
C ASP A 46 -8.38 -3.07 -4.68
N GLY A 47 -8.84 -2.17 -3.80
CA GLY A 47 -10.21 -1.66 -3.82
C GLY A 47 -10.52 -0.86 -5.07
N LEU A 48 -9.61 0.01 -5.51
CA LEU A 48 -9.74 0.77 -6.76
C LEU A 48 -9.75 -0.15 -7.98
N TYR A 49 -8.89 -1.17 -8.01
CA TYR A 49 -8.86 -2.16 -9.07
C TYR A 49 -10.17 -2.95 -9.16
N SER A 50 -10.68 -3.41 -8.01
CA SER A 50 -11.97 -4.11 -7.94
C SER A 50 -13.12 -3.23 -8.44
N SER A 51 -13.12 -1.94 -8.09
CA SER A 51 -14.14 -0.97 -8.53
C SER A 51 -14.09 -0.70 -10.03
N ILE A 52 -12.89 -0.59 -10.62
CA ILE A 52 -12.67 -0.50 -12.07
C ILE A 52 -13.24 -1.76 -12.75
N HIS A 53 -12.88 -2.94 -12.24
CA HIS A 53 -13.28 -4.21 -12.84
C HIS A 53 -14.80 -4.47 -12.75
N GLN A 54 -15.45 -4.05 -11.67
CA GLN A 54 -16.91 -4.12 -11.54
C GLN A 54 -17.60 -3.10 -12.46
N SER A 55 -17.13 -1.84 -12.49
CA SER A 55 -17.72 -0.79 -13.34
C SER A 55 -17.63 -1.14 -14.83
N TRP A 56 -16.52 -1.75 -15.26
CA TRP A 56 -16.36 -2.25 -16.64
C TRP A 56 -17.41 -3.29 -17.03
N ARG A 57 -17.96 -4.04 -16.06
CA ARG A 57 -19.04 -5.02 -16.28
C ARG A 57 -20.44 -4.42 -16.21
N GLU A 58 -20.64 -3.33 -15.45
CA GLU A 58 -21.97 -2.92 -15.00
C GLU A 58 -22.42 -1.52 -15.48
N THR A 59 -21.54 -0.53 -15.74
CA THR A 59 -21.97 0.83 -16.13
C THR A 59 -20.86 1.70 -16.77
N VAL A 60 -21.22 2.50 -17.78
CA VAL A 60 -20.30 3.47 -18.41
C VAL A 60 -20.09 4.69 -17.49
N GLY A 61 -18.85 4.94 -17.02
CA GLY A 61 -18.44 6.20 -16.37
C GLY A 61 -17.71 6.05 -15.01
N GLY A 62 -18.11 5.11 -14.15
CA GLY A 62 -17.49 4.90 -12.83
C GLY A 62 -16.00 4.50 -12.89
N GLU A 63 -15.63 3.85 -14.00
CA GLU A 63 -14.24 3.47 -14.32
C GLU A 63 -13.28 4.67 -14.35
N LEU A 64 -13.71 5.82 -14.88
CA LEU A 64 -12.83 6.98 -15.05
C LEU A 64 -12.43 7.61 -13.70
N CYS A 65 -13.35 7.64 -12.73
CA CYS A 65 -13.06 8.14 -11.39
C CYS A 65 -12.10 7.21 -10.63
N ALA A 66 -12.36 5.91 -10.63
CA ALA A 66 -11.48 4.95 -9.94
C ALA A 66 -10.08 4.89 -10.59
N LEU A 67 -9.99 4.97 -11.92
CA LEU A 67 -8.71 5.07 -12.64
C LEU A 67 -7.97 6.37 -12.32
N HIS A 68 -8.67 7.49 -12.20
CA HIS A 68 -8.06 8.76 -11.80
C HIS A 68 -7.48 8.69 -10.37
N LEU A 69 -8.23 8.13 -9.42
CA LEU A 69 -7.76 7.91 -8.05
C LEU A 69 -6.54 7.00 -8.01
N LEU A 70 -6.55 5.91 -8.78
CA LEU A 70 -5.41 4.98 -8.88
C LEU A 70 -4.14 5.70 -9.39
N LYS A 71 -4.28 6.53 -10.43
CA LYS A 71 -3.18 7.36 -10.93
C LYS A 71 -2.66 8.33 -9.86
N GLY A 72 -3.55 8.91 -9.06
CA GLY A 72 -3.20 9.78 -7.93
C GLY A 72 -2.35 9.05 -6.89
N VAL A 73 -2.83 7.89 -6.40
CA VAL A 73 -2.09 7.06 -5.44
C VAL A 73 -0.70 6.72 -5.99
N MET A 74 -0.61 6.27 -7.24
CA MET A 74 0.67 5.94 -7.86
C MET A 74 1.63 7.13 -8.03
N ALA A 75 1.11 8.32 -8.32
CA ALA A 75 1.92 9.53 -8.41
C ALA A 75 2.48 9.94 -7.04
N THR A 76 1.65 9.91 -6.00
CA THR A 76 2.07 10.19 -4.61
C THR A 76 3.15 9.22 -4.14
N GLU A 77 2.98 7.92 -4.42
CA GLU A 77 3.98 6.92 -4.05
C GLU A 77 5.32 7.14 -4.77
N ARG A 78 5.28 7.52 -6.05
CA ARG A 78 6.49 7.84 -6.82
C ARG A 78 7.23 9.04 -6.25
N GLN A 79 6.53 10.10 -5.85
CA GLN A 79 7.14 11.31 -5.29
C GLN A 79 7.81 11.06 -3.93
N ARG A 80 7.34 10.10 -3.14
CA ARG A 80 7.94 9.79 -1.82
C ARG A 80 9.20 8.93 -1.90
N LEU A 81 9.45 8.30 -3.05
CA LEU A 81 10.62 7.45 -3.29
C LEU A 81 11.78 8.18 -3.99
N LEU A 82 11.58 9.46 -4.35
CA LEU A 82 12.58 10.37 -4.93
C LEU A 82 13.22 11.21 -3.83
#